data_AF-A0A8B9BPX1-F1
#
_entry.id   AF-A0A8B9BPX1-F1
#
_cell.length_a   1.000
_cell.length_b   1.000
_cell.length_c   1.000
_cell.angle_alpha   90.00
_cell.angle_beta   90.00
_cell.angle_gamma   90.00
#
_symmetry.space_group_name_H-M   'P 1'
#
loop_
_entity.id
_entity.type
_entity.pdbx_description
1 polymer ?
#
loop_
_entity_poly.entity_id
_entity_poly.type
_entity_poly.pdbx_seq_one_letter_code
_entity_poly.pdbx_strand_id
1 'polypeptide(L)'
;MEGFLKEHGPFLIQPEGVSLKYNDCASDKIANTLHLESLAGVGFLCSEDKKYARNDTEVAHNNYSAQKETFRLFPEYFKNDLFLMGESYGGVYIPTLAEWVMQHPSLNLKGIAVGNGLTSYEINDNSLVYFAYYHSLLGTQLWQDLQAFCCSQGKWNFHDNPNLNSTLKMEEMIQIVEESGLNIYNLYAPCAGGVPGSMR
;
A
#
# COMPACT_ATOMS: atom_id res chain seq x y z
N MET A 1 12.84 2.49 1.42
CA MET A 1 13.73 1.44 1.97
C MET A 1 13.08 0.49 3.00
N GLU A 2 11.79 0.63 3.33
CA GLU A 2 11.15 -0.19 4.37
C GLU A 2 11.15 -1.69 4.08
N GLY A 3 10.69 -2.11 2.90
CA GLY A 3 10.70 -3.52 2.49
C GLY A 3 12.05 -4.21 2.58
N PHE A 4 13.13 -3.47 2.35
CA PHE A 4 14.49 -4.00 2.51
C PHE A 4 14.84 -4.20 3.99
N LEU A 5 14.63 -3.20 4.84
CA LEU A 5 15.16 -3.18 6.21
C LEU A 5 14.22 -3.78 7.26
N LYS A 6 12.92 -3.93 6.98
CA LYS A 6 11.94 -4.36 7.98
C LYS A 6 11.08 -5.55 7.57
N GLU A 7 11.05 -5.89 6.28
CA GLU A 7 10.14 -6.93 5.78
C GLU A 7 10.94 -8.13 5.26
N HIS A 8 11.46 -8.06 4.03
CA HIS A 8 11.91 -9.24 3.30
C HIS A 8 13.30 -9.08 2.66
N GLY A 9 14.06 -8.04 3.01
CA GLY A 9 15.46 -7.93 2.62
C GLY A 9 16.37 -8.88 3.42
N PRO A 10 17.65 -9.02 2.99
CA PRO A 10 18.63 -9.93 3.62
C PRO A 10 18.96 -9.58 5.07
N PHE A 11 18.73 -8.33 5.46
CA PHE A 11 19.06 -7.80 6.78
C PHE A 11 17.91 -7.00 7.35
N LEU A 12 17.57 -7.26 8.61
CA LEU A 12 16.56 -6.51 9.35
C LEU A 12 17.22 -5.55 10.34
N ILE A 13 16.81 -4.28 10.30
CA ILE A 13 17.24 -3.26 11.27
C ILE A 13 16.68 -3.59 12.66
N GLN A 14 17.54 -3.58 13.67
CA GLN A 14 17.15 -3.87 15.05
C GLN A 14 16.60 -2.62 15.76
N PRO A 15 15.83 -2.76 16.86
CA PRO A 15 15.14 -1.65 17.53
C PRO A 15 16.03 -0.47 17.95
N GLU A 16 17.31 -0.72 18.22
CA GLU A 16 18.29 0.34 18.53
C GLU A 16 18.65 1.21 17.32
N GLY A 17 18.26 0.83 16.10
CA GLY A 17 18.49 1.60 14.88
C GLY A 17 19.94 1.57 14.38
N VAL A 18 20.76 0.64 14.87
CA VAL A 18 22.20 0.54 14.54
C VAL A 18 22.56 -0.82 13.96
N SER A 19 22.19 -1.92 14.63
CA SER A 19 22.62 -3.24 14.21
C SER A 19 21.69 -3.85 13.16
N LEU A 20 22.26 -4.70 12.31
CA LEU A 20 21.55 -5.46 11.28
C LEU A 20 21.66 -6.95 11.59
N LYS A 21 20.52 -7.65 11.54
CA LYS A 21 20.47 -9.11 11.71
C LYS A 21 20.08 -9.77 10.39
N TYR A 22 20.75 -10.88 10.05
CA TYR A 22 20.36 -11.70 8.90
C TYR A 22 18.90 -12.14 8.98
N ASN A 23 18.21 -12.06 7.85
CA ASN A 23 16.85 -12.53 7.69
C ASN A 23 16.82 -13.94 7.06
N ASP A 24 16.31 -14.91 7.81
CA ASP A 24 16.22 -16.28 7.32
C ASP A 24 15.16 -16.46 6.23
N CYS A 25 14.21 -15.52 6.10
CA CYS A 25 13.13 -15.55 5.11
C CYS A 25 13.34 -14.52 3.99
N ALA A 26 14.58 -14.06 3.78
CA ALA A 26 14.87 -13.02 2.79
C ALA A 26 14.56 -13.47 1.35
N SER A 27 13.93 -12.58 0.58
CA SER A 27 13.54 -12.83 -0.81
C SER A 27 14.74 -13.01 -1.74
N ASP A 28 15.89 -12.43 -1.39
CA ASP A 28 17.11 -12.51 -2.19
C ASP A 28 17.80 -13.89 -2.14
N LYS A 29 17.36 -14.80 -1.25
CA LYS A 29 17.83 -16.20 -1.23
C LYS A 29 17.49 -16.97 -2.51
N ILE A 30 16.48 -16.54 -3.26
CA ILE A 30 16.00 -17.22 -4.48
C ILE A 30 15.82 -16.27 -5.67
N ALA A 31 16.06 -14.96 -5.51
CA ALA A 31 15.85 -13.96 -6.54
C ALA A 31 16.87 -12.82 -6.45
N ASN A 32 17.07 -12.09 -7.56
CA ASN A 32 17.78 -10.81 -7.52
C ASN A 32 16.75 -9.71 -7.24
N THR A 33 16.71 -9.18 -6.02
CA THR A 33 15.68 -8.21 -5.60
C THR A 33 16.18 -6.76 -5.70
N LEU A 34 15.57 -5.97 -6.59
CA LEU A 34 15.78 -4.53 -6.69
C LEU A 34 14.77 -3.79 -5.81
N HIS A 35 15.27 -3.02 -4.84
CA HIS A 35 14.43 -2.10 -4.06
C HIS A 35 14.61 -0.70 -4.61
N LEU A 36 13.54 -0.15 -5.19
CA LEU A 36 13.54 1.17 -5.79
C LEU A 36 12.75 2.12 -4.90
N GLU A 37 13.43 3.09 -4.29
CA GLU A 37 12.72 4.28 -3.82
C GLU A 37 12.21 4.99 -5.06
N SER A 38 10.93 5.34 -5.09
CA SER A 38 10.24 5.84 -6.27
C SER A 38 9.48 7.10 -5.91
N LEU A 39 9.40 8.01 -6.89
CA LEU A 39 9.08 9.43 -6.76
C LEU A 39 10.23 10.26 -6.21
N ALA A 40 10.51 11.37 -6.90
CA ALA A 40 11.42 12.37 -6.34
C ALA A 40 10.83 12.90 -5.03
N GLY A 41 11.65 12.98 -3.99
CA GLY A 41 11.24 13.38 -2.64
C GLY A 41 11.04 12.21 -1.67
N VAL A 42 11.03 10.96 -2.15
CA VAL A 42 10.95 9.77 -1.27
C VAL A 42 12.34 9.30 -0.88
N GLY A 43 12.57 9.19 0.43
CA GLY A 43 13.82 8.66 0.99
C GLY A 43 15.04 9.48 0.56
N PHE A 44 15.96 8.85 -0.16
CA PHE A 44 17.17 9.49 -0.66
C PHE A 44 17.01 10.17 -2.02
N LEU A 45 15.86 10.01 -2.70
CA LEU A 45 15.62 10.63 -3.99
C LEU A 45 15.28 12.12 -3.86
N CYS A 46 16.01 12.96 -4.60
CA CYS A 46 15.75 14.40 -4.69
C CYS A 46 15.50 14.80 -6.15
N SER A 47 14.74 15.88 -6.35
CA SER A 47 14.64 16.56 -7.65
C SER A 47 15.42 17.87 -7.59
N GLU A 48 16.16 18.23 -8.64
CA GLU A 48 16.89 19.50 -8.72
C GLU A 48 15.96 20.71 -8.62
N ASP A 49 14.78 20.62 -9.25
CA ASP A 49 13.77 21.67 -9.24
C ASP A 49 12.91 21.69 -7.96
N LYS A 50 13.09 20.70 -7.08
CA LYS A 50 12.32 20.46 -5.84
C LYS A 50 10.80 20.43 -6.04
N LYS A 51 10.32 20.14 -7.25
CA LYS A 51 8.89 19.94 -7.52
C LYS A 51 8.57 18.48 -7.36
N TYR A 52 7.77 18.16 -6.33
CA TYR A 52 7.44 16.78 -5.96
C TYR A 52 5.98 16.39 -6.22
N ALA A 53 5.14 17.34 -6.65
CA ALA A 53 3.79 17.01 -7.11
C ALA A 53 3.87 16.11 -8.34
N ARG A 54 3.28 14.93 -8.26
CA ARG A 54 3.29 13.87 -9.28
C ARG A 54 1.91 13.23 -9.35
N ASN A 55 1.60 12.59 -10.48
CA ASN A 55 0.41 11.77 -10.67
C ASN A 55 0.80 10.35 -11.08
N ASP A 56 -0.14 9.41 -10.99
CA ASP A 56 0.12 7.98 -11.22
C ASP A 56 0.72 7.68 -12.60
N THR A 57 0.28 8.39 -13.64
CA THR A 57 0.81 8.22 -15.00
C THR A 57 2.28 8.63 -15.08
N GLU A 58 2.64 9.74 -14.45
CA GLU A 58 4.03 10.21 -14.39
C GLU A 58 4.90 9.27 -13.55
N VAL A 59 4.39 8.76 -12.42
CA VAL A 59 5.09 7.78 -11.57
C VAL A 59 5.42 6.52 -12.38
N ALA A 60 4.41 5.96 -13.07
CA ALA A 60 4.57 4.75 -13.85
C ALA A 60 5.62 4.91 -14.96
N HIS A 61 5.57 6.02 -15.69
CA HIS A 61 6.55 6.32 -16.74
C HIS A 61 7.98 6.49 -16.19
N ASN A 62 8.13 7.18 -15.05
CA ASN A 62 9.42 7.38 -14.42
C ASN A 62 10.01 6.06 -13.88
N ASN A 63 9.19 5.22 -13.26
CA ASN A 63 9.60 3.88 -12.83
C ASN A 63 10.01 2.99 -14.00
N TYR A 64 9.26 3.05 -15.09
CA TYR A 64 9.60 2.35 -16.32
C TYR A 64 10.97 2.83 -16.87
N SER A 65 11.21 4.13 -16.86
CA SER A 65 12.50 4.71 -17.28
C SER A 65 13.65 4.28 -16.38
N ALA A 66 13.44 4.27 -15.05
CA ALA A 66 14.42 3.79 -14.08
C ALA A 66 14.74 2.30 -14.26
N GLN A 67 13.75 1.47 -14.59
CA GLN A 67 13.96 0.06 -14.86
C GLN A 67 14.79 -0.16 -16.13
N LYS A 68 14.51 0.57 -17.22
CA LYS A 68 15.36 0.53 -18.43
C LYS A 68 16.81 0.90 -18.10
N GLU A 69 16.99 1.97 -17.32
CA GLU A 69 18.32 2.43 -16.94
C GLU A 69 19.04 1.40 -16.06
N THR A 70 18.30 0.73 -15.17
CA THR A 70 18.84 -0.38 -14.37
C THR A 70 19.38 -1.49 -15.27
N PHE A 71 18.64 -1.92 -16.30
CA PHE A 71 19.14 -2.92 -17.24
C PHE A 71 20.27 -2.43 -18.15
N ARG A 72 20.36 -1.12 -18.39
CA ARG A 72 21.51 -0.52 -19.08
C ARG A 72 22.77 -0.60 -18.22
N LEU A 73 22.64 -0.41 -16.91
CA LEU A 73 23.74 -0.50 -15.95
C LEU A 73 24.12 -1.95 -15.64
N PHE A 74 23.15 -2.87 -15.65
CA PHE A 74 23.33 -4.29 -15.36
C PHE A 74 22.80 -5.17 -16.51
N PRO A 75 23.45 -5.13 -17.69
CA PRO A 75 22.99 -5.83 -18.90
C PRO A 75 22.95 -7.36 -18.74
N GLU A 76 23.71 -7.93 -17.82
CA GLU A 76 23.72 -9.35 -17.48
C GLU A 76 22.36 -9.87 -17.00
N TYR A 77 21.53 -9.02 -16.38
CA TYR A 77 20.21 -9.39 -15.89
C TYR A 77 19.10 -9.20 -16.91
N PHE A 78 19.38 -8.61 -18.08
CA PHE A 78 18.35 -8.22 -19.06
C PHE A 78 17.50 -9.40 -19.55
N LYS A 79 18.07 -10.61 -19.61
CA LYS A 79 17.37 -11.82 -20.06
C LYS A 79 16.68 -12.58 -18.93
N ASN A 80 16.89 -12.20 -17.67
CA ASN A 80 16.30 -12.90 -16.54
C ASN A 80 14.77 -12.72 -16.55
N ASP A 81 14.08 -13.66 -15.90
CA ASP A 81 12.67 -13.52 -15.64
C ASP A 81 12.43 -12.30 -14.73
N LEU A 82 11.60 -11.37 -15.21
CA LEU A 82 11.26 -10.14 -14.51
C LEU A 82 9.90 -10.30 -13.81
N PHE A 83 9.87 -9.96 -12.52
CA PHE A 83 8.65 -9.85 -11.73
C PHE A 83 8.56 -8.46 -11.12
N LEU A 84 7.36 -7.87 -11.13
CA LEU A 84 7.11 -6.57 -10.50
C LEU A 84 6.30 -6.78 -9.22
N MET A 85 6.79 -6.27 -8.10
CA MET A 85 6.19 -6.51 -6.78
C MET A 85 6.04 -5.20 -6.01
N GLY A 86 4.97 -5.08 -5.22
CA GLY A 86 4.71 -3.91 -4.38
C GLY A 86 3.65 -4.17 -3.33
N GLU A 87 3.51 -3.24 -2.39
CA GLU A 87 2.58 -3.32 -1.25
C GLU A 87 1.72 -2.05 -1.15
N SER A 88 0.50 -2.17 -0.62
CA SER A 88 -0.36 -1.02 -0.31
C SER A 88 -0.66 -0.20 -1.57
N TYR A 89 -0.22 1.06 -1.66
CA TYR A 89 -0.38 1.86 -2.90
C TYR A 89 0.41 1.28 -4.10
N GLY A 90 1.30 0.32 -3.84
CA GLY A 90 1.86 -0.58 -4.86
C GLY A 90 0.78 -1.29 -5.70
N GLY A 91 -0.45 -1.42 -5.20
CA GLY A 91 -1.61 -1.87 -5.98
C GLY A 91 -2.00 -0.95 -7.15
N VAL A 92 -1.59 0.32 -7.12
CA VAL A 92 -1.70 1.25 -8.26
C VAL A 92 -0.39 1.26 -9.06
N TYR A 93 0.76 1.36 -8.39
CA TYR A 93 2.06 1.50 -9.05
C TYR A 93 2.46 0.28 -9.89
N ILE A 94 2.22 -0.93 -9.39
CA ILE A 94 2.69 -2.14 -10.05
C ILE A 94 1.90 -2.46 -11.31
N PRO A 95 0.55 -2.43 -11.32
CA PRO A 95 -0.20 -2.64 -12.55
C PRO A 95 0.07 -1.56 -13.61
N THR A 96 0.14 -0.28 -13.22
CA THR A 96 0.42 0.82 -14.17
C THR A 96 1.83 0.74 -14.74
N LEU A 97 2.83 0.35 -13.94
CA LEU A 97 4.18 0.05 -14.44
C LEU A 97 4.18 -1.17 -15.37
N ALA A 98 3.45 -2.23 -15.02
CA ALA A 98 3.37 -3.44 -15.83
C ALA A 98 2.84 -3.14 -17.25
N GLU A 99 1.86 -2.25 -17.40
CA GLU A 99 1.38 -1.81 -18.71
C GLU A 99 2.49 -1.21 -19.58
N TRP A 100 3.37 -0.39 -19.00
CA TRP A 100 4.53 0.17 -19.71
C TRP A 100 5.55 -0.91 -20.10
N VAL A 101 5.82 -1.84 -19.19
CA VAL A 101 6.79 -2.93 -19.39
C VAL A 101 6.31 -3.91 -20.46
N MET A 102 5.02 -4.26 -20.47
CA MET A 102 4.41 -5.16 -21.45
C MET A 102 4.49 -4.64 -22.89
N GLN A 103 4.56 -3.32 -23.08
CA GLN A 103 4.74 -2.70 -24.41
C GLN A 103 6.17 -2.84 -24.96
N HIS A 104 7.11 -3.37 -24.18
CA HIS A 104 8.51 -3.55 -24.56
C HIS A 104 8.87 -5.04 -24.58
N PRO A 105 8.71 -5.74 -25.72
CA PRO A 105 8.84 -7.20 -25.81
C PRO A 105 10.22 -7.75 -25.42
N SER A 106 11.23 -6.90 -25.33
CA SER A 106 12.58 -7.27 -24.93
C SER A 106 12.74 -7.44 -23.42
N LEU A 107 11.82 -6.90 -22.61
CA LEU A 107 11.75 -7.14 -21.17
C LEU A 107 10.97 -8.43 -20.90
N ASN A 108 11.62 -9.38 -20.24
CA ASN A 108 11.08 -10.73 -20.01
C ASN A 108 10.13 -10.77 -18.79
N LEU A 109 9.05 -9.97 -18.83
CA LEU A 109 8.05 -9.92 -17.76
C LEU A 109 7.30 -11.26 -17.64
N LYS A 110 7.34 -11.87 -16.45
CA LYS A 110 6.67 -13.14 -16.14
C LYS A 110 5.44 -12.99 -15.26
N GLY A 111 5.38 -11.95 -14.45
CA GLY A 111 4.23 -11.73 -13.60
C GLY A 111 4.37 -10.52 -12.69
N ILE A 112 3.29 -10.25 -11.97
CA ILE A 112 3.24 -9.23 -10.93
C ILE A 112 2.70 -9.83 -9.63
N ALA A 113 3.09 -9.27 -8.49
CA ALA A 113 2.50 -9.59 -7.19
C ALA A 113 2.25 -8.31 -6.40
N VAL A 114 1.11 -8.24 -5.72
CA VAL A 114 0.74 -7.07 -4.91
C VAL A 114 0.27 -7.55 -3.54
N GLY A 115 0.96 -7.14 -2.48
CA GLY A 115 0.59 -7.40 -1.08
C GLY A 115 -0.38 -6.33 -0.57
N ASN A 116 -1.50 -6.74 0.02
CA ASN A 116 -2.48 -5.85 0.67
C ASN A 116 -2.75 -4.54 -0.09
N GLY A 117 -2.89 -4.63 -1.42
CA GLY A 117 -2.82 -3.47 -2.30
C GLY A 117 -4.13 -2.74 -2.49
N LEU A 118 -4.03 -1.42 -2.70
CA LEU A 118 -5.15 -0.62 -3.17
C LEU A 118 -5.38 -0.86 -4.67
N THR A 119 -6.45 -1.59 -5.00
CA THR A 119 -6.85 -1.85 -6.40
C THR A 119 -8.13 -1.10 -6.80
N SER A 120 -8.99 -0.79 -5.83
CA SER A 120 -10.21 -0.01 -6.02
C SER A 120 -10.59 0.62 -4.70
N TYR A 121 -10.75 1.95 -4.69
CA TYR A 121 -11.23 2.67 -3.51
C TYR A 121 -12.65 2.22 -3.13
N GLU A 122 -13.59 2.11 -4.09
CA GLU A 122 -14.96 1.65 -3.80
C GLU A 122 -14.97 0.29 -3.11
N ILE A 123 -14.20 -0.68 -3.61
CA ILE A 123 -14.18 -2.04 -3.02
C ILE A 123 -13.52 -2.01 -1.64
N ASN A 124 -12.40 -1.30 -1.51
CA ASN A 124 -11.70 -1.14 -0.23
C ASN A 124 -12.63 -0.56 0.84
N ASP A 125 -13.23 0.59 0.56
CA ASP A 125 -14.04 1.34 1.51
C ASP A 125 -15.31 0.57 1.89
N ASN A 126 -15.98 -0.03 0.89
CA ASN A 126 -17.14 -0.87 1.17
C ASN A 126 -16.77 -2.07 2.05
N SER A 127 -15.67 -2.76 1.74
CA SER A 127 -15.26 -3.94 2.50
C SER A 127 -14.80 -3.62 3.92
N LEU A 128 -14.20 -2.45 4.14
CA LEU A 128 -13.71 -2.01 5.45
C LEU A 128 -14.86 -1.86 6.46
N VAL A 129 -16.02 -1.36 6.04
CA VAL A 129 -17.18 -1.22 6.94
C VAL A 129 -17.66 -2.58 7.44
N TYR A 130 -17.76 -3.55 6.53
CA TYR A 130 -18.10 -4.93 6.88
C TYR A 130 -17.03 -5.56 7.77
N PHE A 131 -15.75 -5.35 7.43
CA PHE A 131 -14.63 -5.83 8.22
C PHE A 131 -14.72 -5.31 9.66
N ALA A 132 -14.91 -3.99 9.84
CA ALA A 132 -14.99 -3.37 11.14
C ALA A 132 -16.16 -3.90 11.98
N TYR A 133 -17.34 -4.10 11.38
CA TYR A 133 -18.47 -4.68 12.10
C TYR A 133 -18.21 -6.14 12.51
N TYR A 134 -17.82 -6.99 11.56
CA TYR A 134 -17.65 -8.42 11.82
C TYR A 134 -16.40 -8.76 12.64
N HIS A 135 -15.46 -7.83 12.78
CA HIS A 135 -14.35 -7.91 13.73
C HIS A 135 -14.68 -7.23 15.07
N SER A 136 -15.95 -6.95 15.34
CA SER A 136 -16.47 -6.43 16.62
C SER A 136 -15.94 -5.03 16.99
N LEU A 137 -15.58 -4.21 15.99
CA LEU A 137 -15.18 -2.81 16.22
C LEU A 137 -16.41 -1.90 16.31
N LEU A 138 -17.48 -2.24 15.58
CA LEU A 138 -18.69 -1.42 15.52
C LEU A 138 -19.81 -2.04 16.38
N GLY A 139 -20.49 -1.19 17.16
CA GLY A 139 -21.69 -1.58 17.88
C GLY A 139 -22.86 -1.90 16.95
N THR A 140 -23.82 -2.72 17.42
CA THR A 140 -24.99 -3.10 16.62
C THR A 140 -25.84 -1.90 16.18
N GLN A 141 -25.93 -0.85 17.00
CA GLN A 141 -26.67 0.37 16.63
C GLN A 141 -26.01 1.09 15.45
N LEU A 142 -24.69 1.34 15.51
CA LEU A 142 -23.95 1.98 14.42
C LEU A 142 -24.04 1.15 13.14
N TRP A 143 -23.96 -0.17 13.24
CA TRP A 143 -24.15 -1.06 12.10
C TRP A 143 -25.53 -0.92 11.45
N GLN A 144 -26.60 -0.92 12.26
CA GLN A 144 -27.97 -0.73 11.75
C GLN A 144 -28.15 0.64 11.09
N ASP A 145 -27.59 1.70 11.68
CA ASP A 145 -27.62 3.04 11.10
C ASP A 145 -26.88 3.09 9.75
N LEU A 146 -25.68 2.51 9.67
CA LEU A 146 -24.91 2.39 8.44
C LEU A 146 -25.72 1.62 7.38
N GLN A 147 -26.32 0.49 7.74
CA GLN A 147 -27.14 -0.27 6.80
C GLN A 147 -28.37 0.52 6.33
N ALA A 148 -29.00 1.32 7.19
CA ALA A 148 -30.20 2.08 6.87
C ALA A 148 -29.91 3.32 6.00
N PHE A 149 -28.84 4.06 6.30
CA PHE A 149 -28.54 5.32 5.61
C PHE A 149 -27.65 5.15 4.38
N CYS A 150 -26.80 4.12 4.35
CA CYS A 150 -25.84 3.90 3.27
C CYS A 150 -26.38 2.96 2.17
N CYS A 151 -27.59 2.41 2.32
CA CYS A 151 -28.21 1.54 1.33
C CYS A 151 -29.10 2.33 0.37
N SER A 152 -28.87 2.14 -0.94
CA SER A 152 -29.76 2.64 -1.99
C SER A 152 -30.13 1.50 -2.92
N GLN A 153 -31.43 1.26 -3.09
CA GLN A 153 -31.98 0.23 -3.99
C GLN A 153 -31.42 -1.20 -3.74
N GLY A 154 -31.12 -1.53 -2.49
CA GLY A 154 -30.58 -2.84 -2.11
C GLY A 154 -29.08 -3.01 -2.35
N LYS A 155 -28.36 -1.97 -2.77
CA LYS A 155 -26.90 -1.93 -2.81
C LYS A 155 -26.40 -0.98 -1.70
N TRP A 156 -25.50 -1.47 -0.85
CA TRP A 156 -24.79 -0.62 0.09
C TRP A 156 -23.66 0.13 -0.64
N ASN A 157 -23.61 1.43 -0.40
CA ASN A 157 -22.54 2.30 -0.86
C ASN A 157 -21.98 3.04 0.35
N PHE A 158 -20.76 2.68 0.73
CA PHE A 158 -19.98 3.29 1.81
C PHE A 158 -18.82 4.15 1.28
N HIS A 159 -18.71 4.32 -0.04
CA HIS A 159 -17.60 5.05 -0.67
C HIS A 159 -17.96 6.51 -0.95
N ASP A 160 -19.01 6.74 -1.75
CA ASP A 160 -19.37 8.07 -2.26
C ASP A 160 -20.87 8.37 -2.12
N ASN A 161 -21.50 7.82 -1.07
CA ASN A 161 -22.93 8.02 -0.84
C ASN A 161 -23.26 9.49 -0.51
N PRO A 162 -24.14 10.15 -1.28
CA PRO A 162 -24.43 11.58 -1.12
C PRO A 162 -25.33 11.89 0.09
N ASN A 163 -25.85 10.88 0.79
CA ASN A 163 -26.71 11.06 1.95
C ASN A 163 -25.90 11.59 3.15
N LEU A 164 -26.26 12.77 3.67
CA LEU A 164 -25.59 13.36 4.82
C LEU A 164 -25.52 12.44 6.05
N ASN A 165 -26.58 11.68 6.33
CA ASN A 165 -26.58 10.73 7.45
C ASN A 165 -25.63 9.56 7.20
N SER A 166 -25.45 9.15 5.93
CA SER A 166 -24.44 8.17 5.55
C SER A 166 -23.05 8.72 5.84
N THR A 167 -22.76 9.96 5.44
CA THR A 167 -21.47 10.62 5.70
C THR A 167 -21.18 10.70 7.20
N LEU A 168 -22.12 11.17 8.01
CA LEU A 168 -21.94 11.28 9.46
C LEU A 168 -21.67 9.93 10.14
N LYS A 169 -22.33 8.85 9.66
CA LYS A 169 -22.12 7.51 10.21
C LYS A 169 -20.82 6.86 9.74
N MET A 170 -20.39 7.17 8.51
CA MET A 170 -19.07 6.79 8.02
C MET A 170 -17.96 7.51 8.79
N GLU A 171 -18.12 8.79 9.12
CA GLU A 171 -17.18 9.53 9.98
C GLU A 171 -17.06 8.88 11.37
N GLU A 172 -18.18 8.50 12.00
CA GLU A 172 -18.17 7.77 13.28
C GLU A 172 -17.41 6.44 13.17
N MET A 173 -17.60 5.69 12.07
CA MET A 173 -16.89 4.44 11.79
C MET A 173 -15.39 4.65 11.58
N ILE A 174 -15.00 5.67 10.81
CA ILE A 174 -13.60 6.03 10.55
C ILE A 174 -12.91 6.45 11.85
N GLN A 175 -13.56 7.24 12.70
CA GLN A 175 -13.00 7.60 14.01
C GLN A 175 -12.70 6.36 14.86
N ILE A 176 -13.58 5.36 14.83
CA ILE A 176 -13.34 4.09 15.54
C ILE A 176 -12.14 3.35 14.94
N VAL A 177 -12.06 3.21 13.61
CA VAL A 177 -11.03 2.39 12.95
C VAL A 177 -9.65 3.07 12.97
N GLU A 178 -9.60 4.38 12.74
CA GLU A 178 -8.34 5.10 12.51
C GLU A 178 -7.89 5.91 13.72
N GLU A 179 -8.83 6.48 14.48
CA GLU A 179 -8.50 7.48 15.50
C GLU A 179 -8.57 6.93 16.93
N SER A 180 -9.23 5.79 17.18
CA SER A 180 -9.45 5.26 18.55
C SER A 180 -8.22 4.66 19.24
N GLY A 181 -7.07 4.61 18.56
CA GLY A 181 -5.85 3.96 19.04
C GLY A 181 -5.77 2.48 18.68
N LEU A 182 -6.65 1.98 17.81
CA LEU A 182 -6.46 0.71 17.10
C LEU A 182 -5.29 0.82 16.11
N ASN A 183 -4.64 -0.31 15.84
CA ASN A 183 -3.62 -0.40 14.80
C ASN A 183 -4.28 -0.82 13.48
N ILE A 184 -4.48 0.13 12.57
CA ILE A 184 -5.14 -0.12 11.28
C ILE A 184 -4.35 -1.10 10.38
N TYR A 185 -3.03 -1.18 10.55
CA TYR A 185 -2.17 -2.08 9.77
C TYR A 185 -2.19 -3.52 10.30
N ASN A 186 -2.53 -3.72 11.59
CA ASN A 186 -2.73 -5.03 12.19
C ASN A 186 -3.61 -4.90 13.44
N LEU A 187 -4.89 -5.24 13.29
CA LEU A 187 -5.92 -5.05 14.31
C LEU A 187 -5.57 -5.66 15.69
N TYR A 188 -4.83 -6.77 15.70
CA TYR A 188 -4.50 -7.51 16.92
C TYR A 188 -3.12 -7.16 17.48
N ALA A 189 -2.37 -6.30 16.80
CA ALA A 189 -1.10 -5.78 17.28
C ALA A 189 -1.33 -4.52 18.14
N PRO A 190 -0.41 -4.21 19.07
CA PRO A 190 -0.45 -2.93 19.78
C PRO A 190 -0.26 -1.76 18.80
N CYS A 191 -0.86 -0.62 19.13
CA CYS A 191 -0.58 0.65 18.48
C CYS A 191 0.74 1.24 19.01
N ALA A 192 1.69 1.50 18.12
CA ALA A 192 2.97 2.12 18.50
C ALA A 192 2.73 3.55 19.01
N GLY A 193 3.26 3.87 20.19
CA GLY A 193 2.95 5.13 20.90
C GLY A 193 1.72 5.07 21.81
N GLY A 194 0.94 3.98 21.74
CA GLY A 194 -0.26 3.75 22.56
C GLY A 194 -1.46 4.60 22.17
N VAL A 195 -2.55 4.46 22.92
CA VAL A 195 -3.80 5.21 22.66
C VAL A 195 -3.58 6.72 22.84
N PRO A 196 -4.03 7.56 21.88
CA PRO A 196 -3.94 9.02 21.98
C PRO A 196 -4.48 9.57 23.30
N GLY A 197 -3.78 10.55 23.87
CA GLY A 197 -4.11 11.11 25.19
C GLY A 197 -5.49 11.79 25.28
N SER A 198 -6.07 12.22 24.16
CA SER A 198 -7.43 12.78 24.09
C SER A 198 -8.54 11.78 24.39
N MET A 199 -8.24 10.47 24.44
CA MET A 199 -9.21 9.40 24.70
C MET A 199 -8.85 8.52 25.91
N ARG A 200 -7.84 8.91 26.69
CA ARG A 200 -7.50 8.23 27.95
C ARG A 200 -8.34 8.72 29.12
#